data_AF-A0A2K3M5A2-F1
#
_entry.id   AF-A0A2K3M5A2-F1
#
_cell.length_a   1.000
_cell.length_b   1.000
_cell.length_c   1.000
_cell.angle_alpha   90.00
_cell.angle_beta   90.00
_cell.angle_gamma   90.00
#
_symmetry.space_group_name_H-M   'P 1'
#
loop_
_entity.id
_entity.type
_entity.pdbx_description
1 polymer ?
#
loop_
_entity_poly.entity_id
_entity_poly.type
_entity_poly.pdbx_seq_one_letter_code
_entity_poly.pdbx_strand_id
1 'polypeptide(L)'
;HTCAPRPPPLTMDDLVMSTSVFDEAFSRFKDPEVDVVSYVSRKDLHSIKFIKTPPELPKPYNVPYTYSKTSNPSADPFDSLSNQFYCDLLRLSELRNKFLVFPSDVDAEIYALKSKLSDLLEEIGQEIMEEIGQRGMEVARLMMDVVERASQKRLTLYSHAEFESTRSEAEAARKAADDMLLQALRDCRMESELINRLEAQRIEQERLAQETVLLIEYPEDVGSSSDKGKAPMESDVDKLKVLEEAIGAQRSDHQVLASKVDSLDSKVDDLHTKFDQIIVLLSKP
;
A
#
# COMPACT_ATOMS: atom_id res chain seq x y z
N HIS A 1 -39.81 57.87 46.79
CA HIS A 1 -38.55 57.15 46.93
C HIS A 1 -37.82 57.62 48.18
N THR A 2 -38.07 56.99 49.32
CA THR A 2 -37.33 57.22 50.56
C THR A 2 -36.21 56.19 50.62
N CYS A 3 -34.98 56.62 50.33
CA CYS A 3 -33.79 55.78 50.49
C CYS A 3 -33.55 55.55 51.98
N ALA A 4 -33.53 54.29 52.42
CA ALA A 4 -33.04 53.94 53.75
C ALA A 4 -31.54 54.33 53.85
N PRO A 5 -31.10 54.91 54.98
CA PRO A 5 -29.70 55.25 55.17
C PRO A 5 -28.83 53.99 55.15
N ARG A 6 -27.67 54.06 54.49
CA ARG A 6 -26.70 52.95 54.45
C ARG A 6 -26.25 52.63 55.89
N PRO A 7 -26.24 51.34 56.29
CA PRO A 7 -25.70 50.97 57.58
C PRO A 7 -24.20 51.31 57.64
N PRO A 8 -23.69 51.71 58.82
CA PRO A 8 -22.27 51.97 59.00
C PRO A 8 -21.44 50.71 58.75
N PRO A 9 -20.19 50.85 58.29
CA PRO A 9 -19.28 49.73 58.09
C PRO A 9 -19.00 49.03 59.43
N LEU A 10 -19.10 47.70 59.42
CA LEU A 10 -18.85 46.85 60.59
C LEU A 10 -17.40 47.05 61.06
N THR A 11 -17.25 47.26 62.36
CA THR A 11 -15.98 47.43 63.05
C THR A 11 -15.50 46.11 63.64
N MET A 12 -14.22 46.01 64.02
CA MET A 12 -13.69 44.78 64.64
C MET A 12 -14.43 44.40 65.93
N ASP A 13 -14.98 45.39 66.64
CA ASP A 13 -15.79 45.18 67.85
C ASP A 13 -17.15 44.52 67.54
N ASP A 14 -17.69 44.71 66.33
CA ASP A 14 -18.90 44.03 65.85
C ASP A 14 -18.64 42.55 65.47
N LEU A 15 -17.36 42.16 65.32
CA LEU A 15 -16.94 40.79 65.05
C LEU A 15 -16.67 39.99 66.33
N VAL A 16 -16.58 40.67 67.48
CA VAL A 16 -16.36 40.05 68.78
C VAL A 16 -17.69 39.61 69.36
N MET A 17 -18.05 38.37 69.08
CA MET A 17 -19.20 37.74 69.70
C MET A 17 -18.88 37.44 71.18
N SER A 18 -19.67 37.99 72.10
CA SER A 18 -19.50 37.69 73.53
C SER A 18 -19.72 36.21 73.79
N THR A 19 -18.88 35.59 74.62
CA THR A 19 -18.95 34.16 74.99
C THR A 19 -20.34 33.74 75.48
N SER A 20 -21.08 34.64 76.14
CA SER A 20 -22.45 34.38 76.58
C SER A 20 -23.45 34.12 75.44
N VAL A 21 -23.26 34.75 74.28
CA VAL A 21 -24.09 34.51 73.07
C VAL A 21 -23.75 33.18 72.45
N PHE A 22 -22.47 32.80 72.48
CA PHE A 22 -22.01 31.48 72.06
C PHE A 22 -22.59 30.39 72.98
N ASP A 23 -22.49 30.55 74.29
CA ASP A 23 -23.00 29.59 75.27
C ASP A 23 -24.53 29.47 75.20
N GLU A 24 -25.25 30.58 75.00
CA GLU A 24 -26.70 30.54 74.78
C GLU A 24 -27.05 29.80 73.48
N ALA A 25 -26.35 30.05 72.39
CA ALA A 25 -26.56 29.35 71.13
C ALA A 25 -26.34 27.83 71.28
N PHE A 26 -25.26 27.44 71.97
CA PHE A 26 -24.97 26.03 72.25
C PHE A 26 -25.98 25.37 73.20
N SER A 27 -26.53 26.10 74.17
CA SER A 27 -27.57 25.58 75.07
C SER A 27 -28.90 25.26 74.36
N ARG A 28 -29.14 25.85 73.18
CA ARG A 28 -30.33 25.57 72.36
C ARG A 28 -30.15 24.37 71.43
N PHE A 29 -28.92 23.89 71.23
CA PHE A 29 -28.69 22.60 70.60
C PHE A 29 -29.01 21.52 71.64
N LYS A 30 -30.18 20.88 71.50
CA LYS A 30 -30.41 19.61 72.20
C LYS A 30 -29.34 18.62 71.79
N ASP A 31 -28.86 17.83 72.74
CA ASP A 31 -27.91 16.75 72.48
C ASP A 31 -28.40 15.93 71.28
N PRO A 32 -27.62 15.85 70.19
CA PRO A 32 -27.99 14.98 69.10
C PRO A 32 -27.93 13.54 69.64
N GLU A 33 -29.03 12.82 69.50
CA GLU A 33 -29.07 11.38 69.74
C GLU A 33 -28.27 10.71 68.62
N VAL A 34 -26.94 10.75 68.76
CA VAL A 34 -26.01 10.10 67.86
C VAL A 34 -25.75 8.72 68.43
N ASP A 35 -26.17 7.71 67.69
CA ASP A 35 -25.77 6.31 67.91
C ASP A 35 -24.23 6.26 68.01
N VAL A 36 -23.73 5.90 69.19
CA VAL A 36 -22.33 6.05 69.58
C VAL A 36 -21.51 5.01 68.82
N VAL A 37 -21.14 5.33 67.57
CA VAL A 37 -19.96 4.75 66.96
C VAL A 37 -18.77 5.33 67.72
N SER A 38 -18.11 4.46 68.47
CA SER A 38 -17.03 4.72 69.43
C SER A 38 -16.25 6.00 69.17
N TYR A 39 -16.32 6.95 70.11
CA TYR A 39 -15.40 8.08 70.17
C TYR A 39 -13.96 7.57 70.22
N VAL A 40 -13.23 7.71 69.12
CA VAL A 40 -11.79 7.44 69.06
C VAL A 40 -11.10 8.45 69.97
N SER A 41 -10.44 7.98 71.03
CA SER A 41 -9.74 8.85 71.96
C SER A 41 -8.48 9.44 71.29
N ARG A 42 -8.07 10.66 71.67
CA ARG A 42 -6.76 11.23 71.25
C ARG A 42 -5.58 10.28 71.55
N LYS A 43 -5.72 9.44 72.57
CA LYS A 43 -4.73 8.43 72.94
C LYS A 43 -4.69 7.27 71.95
N ASP A 44 -5.82 6.95 71.32
CA ASP A 44 -5.92 5.89 70.30
C ASP A 44 -5.33 6.34 68.94
N LEU A 45 -5.29 7.66 68.68
CA LEU A 45 -4.61 8.23 67.50
C LEU A 45 -3.09 7.99 67.53
N HIS A 46 -2.46 7.98 68.71
CA HIS A 46 -1.02 7.70 68.83
C HIS A 46 -0.67 6.22 68.52
N SER A 47 -1.67 5.35 68.57
CA SER A 47 -1.55 3.92 68.24
C SER A 47 -1.72 3.64 66.75
N ILE A 48 -2.19 4.63 65.98
CA ILE A 48 -2.23 4.55 64.52
C ILE A 48 -0.77 4.61 64.04
N LYS A 49 -0.18 3.43 63.89
CA LYS A 49 1.00 3.28 63.06
C LYS A 49 0.57 3.66 61.66
N PHE A 50 0.94 4.85 61.21
CA PHE A 50 0.92 5.19 59.79
C PHE A 50 1.63 4.02 59.11
N ILE A 51 0.85 3.19 58.41
CA ILE A 51 1.41 2.21 57.51
C ILE A 51 2.34 3.04 56.63
N LYS A 52 3.65 2.75 56.72
CA LYS A 52 4.68 3.33 55.87
C LYS A 52 4.04 3.53 54.51
N THR A 53 4.06 4.76 54.03
CA THR A 53 3.57 5.18 52.71
C THR A 53 3.68 3.99 51.78
N PRO A 54 2.56 3.46 51.22
CA PRO A 54 2.63 2.36 50.27
C PRO A 54 3.77 2.65 49.30
N PRO A 55 4.64 1.67 48.97
CA PRO A 55 5.77 1.92 48.08
C PRO A 55 5.22 2.73 46.91
N GLU A 56 5.76 3.93 46.73
CA GLU A 56 5.29 4.89 45.73
C GLU A 56 5.12 4.09 44.46
N LEU A 57 3.86 3.84 44.06
CA LEU A 57 3.58 3.08 42.85
C LEU A 57 4.42 3.75 41.76
N PRO A 58 5.15 2.98 40.93
CA PRO A 58 6.00 3.57 39.90
C PRO A 58 5.18 4.61 39.18
N LYS A 59 5.55 5.87 39.38
CA LYS A 59 4.83 7.00 38.83
C LYS A 59 4.70 6.75 37.32
N PRO A 60 3.48 6.72 36.73
CA PRO A 60 3.25 6.34 35.32
C PRO A 60 3.95 7.21 34.27
N TYR A 61 4.74 8.20 34.71
CA TYR A 61 5.39 9.22 33.92
C TYR A 61 6.73 8.76 33.33
N ASN A 62 7.22 7.57 33.69
CA ASN A 62 8.49 7.04 33.18
C ASN A 62 8.36 6.29 31.84
N VAL A 63 7.16 6.19 31.28
CA VAL A 63 6.94 5.50 30.00
C VAL A 63 6.65 6.55 28.93
N PRO A 64 7.59 6.80 28.00
CA PRO A 64 7.38 7.65 26.83
C PRO A 64 6.22 7.15 25.97
N TYR A 65 5.68 8.01 25.11
CA TYR A 65 4.74 7.56 24.10
C TYR A 65 5.41 6.57 23.16
N THR A 66 4.72 5.48 22.84
CA THR A 66 5.24 4.53 21.86
C THR A 66 4.85 4.99 20.47
N TYR A 67 5.82 5.57 19.78
CA TYR A 67 5.74 5.84 18.36
C TYR A 67 6.23 4.61 17.59
N SER A 68 5.37 4.03 16.75
CA SER A 68 5.73 2.88 15.95
C SER A 68 6.18 3.37 14.58
N LYS A 69 7.49 3.33 14.33
CA LYS A 69 8.04 3.50 12.99
C LYS A 69 7.62 2.30 12.14
N THR A 70 6.47 2.42 11.48
CA THR A 70 5.93 1.34 10.65
C THR A 70 6.77 1.24 9.39
N SER A 71 7.43 0.09 9.18
CA SER A 71 8.11 -0.20 7.90
C SER A 71 7.11 -0.40 6.75
N ASN A 72 5.82 -0.43 7.06
CA ASN A 72 4.73 -0.61 6.12
C ASN A 72 4.07 0.75 5.83
N PRO A 73 4.14 1.28 4.59
CA PRO A 73 3.61 2.60 4.25
C PRO A 73 2.08 2.73 4.36
N SER A 74 1.35 1.62 4.59
CA SER A 74 -0.11 1.62 4.75
C SER A 74 -0.58 1.65 6.21
N ALA A 75 0.31 1.48 7.18
CA ALA A 75 -0.06 1.43 8.59
C ALA A 75 0.04 2.83 9.20
N ASP A 76 -1.02 3.27 9.88
CA ASP A 76 -1.04 4.57 10.54
C ASP A 76 -0.06 4.58 11.73
N PRO A 77 1.00 5.40 11.70
CA PRO A 77 1.98 5.48 12.80
C PRO A 77 1.37 6.04 14.10
N PHE A 78 0.18 6.65 14.03
CA PHE A 78 -0.53 7.25 15.18
C PHE A 78 -1.60 6.35 15.80
N ASP A 79 -1.86 5.16 15.26
CA ASP A 79 -2.91 4.26 15.76
C ASP A 79 -2.66 3.85 17.22
N SER A 80 -1.41 3.55 17.59
CA SER A 80 -1.05 3.24 18.97
C SER A 80 -1.06 4.47 19.89
N LEU A 81 -0.75 5.65 19.35
CA LEU A 81 -0.68 6.90 20.10
C LEU A 81 -2.06 7.37 20.54
N SER A 82 -3.05 7.26 19.67
CA SER A 82 -4.41 7.75 19.92
C SER A 82 -5.00 7.17 21.21
N ASN A 83 -4.84 5.87 21.43
CA ASN A 83 -5.30 5.20 22.65
C ASN A 83 -4.49 5.61 23.89
N GLN A 84 -3.17 5.77 23.77
CA GLN A 84 -2.32 6.19 24.90
C GLN A 84 -2.63 7.62 25.35
N PHE A 85 -2.77 8.53 24.39
CA PHE A 85 -3.11 9.92 24.66
C PHE A 85 -4.50 10.04 25.28
N TYR A 86 -5.48 9.29 24.77
CA TYR A 86 -6.82 9.22 25.35
C TYR A 86 -6.79 8.73 26.81
N CYS A 87 -6.07 7.65 27.11
CA CYS A 87 -5.93 7.12 28.46
C CYS A 87 -5.26 8.12 29.42
N ASP A 88 -4.22 8.83 28.99
CA ASP A 88 -3.56 9.84 29.83
C ASP A 88 -4.49 11.05 30.10
N LEU A 89 -5.27 11.50 29.10
CA LEU A 89 -6.28 12.55 29.32
C LEU A 89 -7.40 12.08 30.26
N LEU A 90 -7.83 10.83 30.14
CA LEU A 90 -8.83 10.24 31.03
C LEU A 90 -8.29 10.23 32.48
N ARG A 91 -7.05 9.79 32.70
CA ARG A 91 -6.40 9.80 34.02
C ARG A 91 -6.33 11.19 34.63
N LEU A 92 -5.99 12.20 33.82
CA LEU A 92 -5.98 13.60 34.26
C LEU A 92 -7.39 14.06 34.68
N SER A 93 -8.42 13.68 33.93
CA SER A 93 -9.81 14.02 34.25
C SER A 93 -10.31 13.35 35.53
N GLU A 94 -9.86 12.12 35.82
CA GLU A 94 -10.23 11.36 37.02
C GLU A 94 -9.74 12.01 38.31
N LEU A 95 -8.67 12.82 38.26
CA LEU A 95 -8.16 13.57 39.42
C LEU A 95 -9.24 14.48 40.02
N ARG A 96 -10.16 15.00 39.18
CA ARG A 96 -11.30 15.81 39.64
C ARG A 96 -12.20 15.08 40.64
N ASN A 97 -12.34 13.76 40.49
CA ASN A 97 -13.29 12.96 41.24
C ASN A 97 -12.66 12.28 42.48
N LYS A 98 -11.36 12.49 42.72
CA LYS A 98 -10.63 11.90 43.84
C LYS A 98 -10.64 12.84 45.05
N PHE A 99 -10.95 12.29 46.22
CA PHE A 99 -11.24 13.06 47.45
C PHE A 99 -10.00 13.69 48.11
N LEU A 100 -8.79 13.25 47.77
CA LEU A 100 -7.52 13.67 48.36
C LEU A 100 -6.47 13.98 47.28
N VAL A 101 -6.83 14.84 46.32
CA VAL A 101 -5.89 15.33 45.29
C VAL A 101 -5.43 16.73 45.67
N PHE A 102 -4.12 16.90 45.80
CA PHE A 102 -3.53 18.22 46.00
C PHE A 102 -3.36 18.94 44.65
N PRO A 103 -3.38 20.28 44.62
CA PRO A 103 -3.06 21.03 43.40
C PRO A 103 -1.72 20.61 42.77
N SER A 104 -0.72 20.28 43.59
CA SER A 104 0.58 19.77 43.14
C SER A 104 0.50 18.45 42.38
N ASP A 105 -0.48 17.60 42.69
CA ASP A 105 -0.67 16.32 41.99
C ASP A 105 -1.22 16.55 40.58
N VAL A 106 -2.08 17.57 40.44
CA VAL A 106 -2.58 18.03 39.12
C VAL A 106 -1.44 18.60 38.30
N ASP A 107 -0.61 19.47 38.90
CA ASP A 107 0.56 20.05 38.23
C ASP A 107 1.55 18.97 37.77
N ALA A 108 1.79 17.95 38.60
CA ALA A 108 2.67 16.83 38.26
C ALA A 108 2.15 16.02 37.07
N GLU A 109 0.85 15.73 37.02
CA GLU A 109 0.23 15.00 35.92
C GLU A 109 0.21 15.80 34.61
N ILE A 110 -0.04 17.12 34.69
CA ILE A 110 0.07 18.03 33.52
C ILE A 110 1.50 18.08 33.01
N TYR A 111 2.48 18.22 33.90
CA TYR A 111 3.88 18.29 33.50
C TYR A 111 4.35 16.97 32.87
N ALA A 112 3.94 15.83 33.45
CA ALA A 112 4.22 14.52 32.89
C ALA A 112 3.64 14.36 31.48
N LEU A 113 2.37 14.72 31.28
CA LEU A 113 1.72 14.67 29.97
C LEU A 113 2.45 15.56 28.95
N LYS A 114 2.80 16.79 29.35
CA LYS A 114 3.55 17.72 28.51
C LYS A 114 4.92 17.16 28.13
N SER A 115 5.65 16.55 29.07
CA SER A 115 6.96 15.93 28.82
C SER A 115 6.83 14.82 27.78
N LYS A 116 5.90 13.87 27.98
CA LYS A 116 5.68 12.77 27.03
C LYS A 116 5.35 13.25 25.62
N LEU A 117 4.51 14.28 25.50
CA LEU A 117 4.17 14.87 24.21
C LEU A 117 5.38 15.56 23.58
N SER A 118 6.20 16.25 24.38
CA SER A 118 7.42 16.90 23.90
C SER A 118 8.42 15.88 23.35
N ASP A 119 8.68 14.80 24.09
CA ASP A 119 9.62 13.75 23.69
C ASP A 119 9.17 13.10 22.37
N LEU A 120 7.88 12.82 22.24
CA LEU A 120 7.29 12.29 21.01
C LEU A 120 7.46 13.23 19.81
N LEU A 121 7.18 14.53 20.00
CA LEU A 121 7.32 15.51 18.92
C LEU A 121 8.78 15.65 18.48
N GLU A 122 9.72 15.51 19.40
CA GLU A 122 11.15 15.52 19.09
C GLU A 122 11.55 14.27 18.27
N GLU A 123 11.07 13.09 18.64
CA GLU A 123 11.31 11.85 17.89
C GLU A 123 10.75 11.92 16.45
N ILE A 124 9.50 12.34 16.29
CA ILE A 124 8.87 12.53 14.97
C ILE A 124 9.63 13.59 14.16
N GLY A 125 10.02 14.70 14.80
CA GLY A 125 10.78 15.76 14.15
C GLY A 125 12.13 15.29 13.63
N GLN A 126 12.86 14.51 14.43
CA GLN A 126 14.14 13.90 14.03
C GLN A 126 13.96 12.96 12.85
N GLU A 127 12.95 12.10 12.88
CA GLU A 127 12.66 11.18 11.77
C GLU A 127 12.40 11.92 10.45
N ILE A 128 11.53 12.93 10.46
CA ILE A 128 11.21 13.69 9.25
C ILE A 128 12.46 14.38 8.70
N MET A 129 13.30 14.95 9.58
CA MET A 129 14.56 15.56 9.17
C MET A 129 15.51 14.53 8.54
N GLU A 130 15.62 13.33 9.11
CA GLU A 130 16.43 12.26 8.54
C GLU A 130 15.91 11.81 7.17
N GLU A 131 14.60 11.62 7.01
CA GLU A 131 14.00 11.21 5.74
C GLU A 131 14.21 12.26 4.64
N ILE A 132 14.02 13.54 4.97
CA ILE A 132 14.31 14.65 4.05
C ILE A 132 15.80 14.69 3.70
N GLY A 133 16.68 14.49 4.69
CA GLY A 133 18.12 14.45 4.51
C GLY A 133 18.58 13.32 3.60
N GLN A 134 18.06 12.10 3.81
CA GLN A 134 18.35 10.93 2.97
C GLN A 134 17.91 11.17 1.52
N ARG A 135 16.67 11.64 1.31
CA ARG A 135 16.14 11.95 -0.03
C ARG A 135 16.98 13.03 -0.73
N GLY A 136 17.42 14.05 0.01
CA GLY A 136 18.33 15.08 -0.49
C GLY A 136 19.67 14.50 -0.95
N MET A 137 20.25 13.57 -0.19
CA MET A 137 21.48 12.88 -0.56
C MET A 137 21.32 11.96 -1.79
N GLU A 138 20.19 11.25 -1.90
CA GLU A 138 19.91 10.42 -3.08
C GLU A 138 19.86 11.26 -4.37
N VAL A 139 19.20 12.43 -4.31
CA VAL A 139 19.16 13.36 -5.44
C VAL A 139 20.55 13.89 -5.78
N ALA A 140 21.34 14.26 -4.77
CA ALA A 140 22.72 14.71 -4.99
C ALA A 140 23.58 13.61 -5.64
N ARG A 141 23.43 12.36 -5.19
CA ARG A 141 24.12 11.20 -5.77
C ARG A 141 23.70 10.99 -7.23
N LEU A 142 22.41 11.06 -7.53
CA LEU A 142 21.90 10.96 -8.90
C LEU A 142 22.47 12.07 -9.79
N MET A 143 22.54 13.31 -9.30
CA MET A 143 23.15 14.42 -10.03
C MET A 143 24.64 14.17 -10.31
N MET A 144 25.40 13.68 -9.33
CA MET A 144 26.81 13.33 -9.49
C MET A 144 27.00 12.26 -10.58
N ASP A 145 26.20 11.19 -10.55
CA ASP A 145 26.19 10.13 -11.57
C ASP A 145 25.87 10.66 -12.99
N VAL A 146 24.94 11.62 -13.10
CA VAL A 146 24.60 12.24 -14.39
C VAL A 146 25.75 13.11 -14.89
N VAL A 147 26.37 13.90 -14.01
CA VAL A 147 27.53 14.74 -14.35
C VAL A 147 28.72 13.89 -14.77
N GLU A 148 29.02 12.81 -14.04
CA GLU A 148 30.11 11.90 -14.37
C GLU A 148 29.91 11.27 -15.74
N ARG A 149 28.71 10.72 -16.01
CA ARG A 149 28.36 10.17 -17.35
C ARG A 149 28.42 11.23 -18.45
N ALA A 150 28.00 12.46 -18.18
CA ALA A 150 28.11 13.56 -19.14
C ALA A 150 29.57 13.96 -19.40
N SER A 151 30.41 13.96 -18.36
CA SER A 151 31.85 14.25 -18.48
C SER A 151 32.58 13.17 -19.27
N GLN A 152 32.22 11.89 -19.07
CA GLN A 152 32.77 10.76 -19.81
C GLN A 152 32.48 10.84 -21.32
N LYS A 153 31.32 11.36 -21.71
CA LYS A 153 30.98 11.63 -23.12
C LYS A 153 31.75 12.79 -23.75
N ARG A 154 32.29 13.71 -22.96
CA ARG A 154 33.07 14.87 -23.46
C ARG A 154 34.58 14.61 -23.48
N LEU A 155 35.05 13.58 -22.75
CA LEU A 155 36.47 13.30 -22.51
C LEU A 155 36.98 12.03 -23.22
N THR A 156 36.28 11.52 -24.23
CA THR A 156 36.90 10.56 -25.15
C THR A 156 37.71 11.33 -26.19
N LEU A 157 38.96 10.95 -26.41
CA LEU A 157 39.85 11.52 -27.44
C LEU A 157 39.29 11.44 -28.88
N TYR A 158 38.16 10.77 -29.07
CA TYR A 158 37.44 10.65 -30.32
C TYR A 158 36.38 11.75 -30.45
N SER A 159 36.35 12.37 -31.63
CA SER A 159 35.34 13.36 -31.99
C SER A 159 33.94 12.75 -31.89
N HIS A 160 33.03 13.42 -31.16
CA HIS A 160 31.61 13.03 -31.08
C HIS A 160 30.98 12.90 -32.48
N ALA A 161 31.45 13.72 -33.44
CA ALA A 161 30.96 13.67 -34.81
C ALA A 161 31.34 12.36 -35.53
N GLU A 162 32.53 11.80 -35.26
CA GLU A 162 32.97 10.54 -35.88
C GLU A 162 32.20 9.34 -35.31
N PHE A 163 31.90 9.37 -34.00
CA PHE A 163 31.09 8.34 -33.36
C PHE A 163 29.62 8.37 -33.83
N GLU A 164 29.03 9.56 -33.98
CA GLU A 164 27.67 9.67 -34.53
C GLU A 164 27.61 9.33 -36.02
N SER A 165 28.64 9.70 -36.80
CA SER A 165 28.73 9.34 -38.22
C SER A 165 28.77 7.82 -38.41
N THR A 166 29.62 7.11 -37.67
CA THR A 166 29.74 5.64 -37.75
C THR A 166 28.46 4.94 -37.30
N ARG A 167 27.80 5.45 -36.24
CA ARG A 167 26.49 4.94 -35.81
C ARG A 167 25.41 5.15 -36.88
N SER A 168 25.37 6.35 -37.49
CA SER A 168 24.40 6.67 -38.53
C SER A 168 24.61 5.84 -39.80
N GLU A 169 25.86 5.61 -40.20
CA GLU A 169 26.21 4.72 -41.32
C GLU A 169 25.80 3.27 -41.05
N ALA A 170 26.05 2.76 -39.84
CA ALA A 170 25.64 1.41 -39.46
C ALA A 170 24.11 1.25 -39.46
N GLU A 171 23.38 2.28 -39.04
CA GLU A 171 21.91 2.30 -39.04
C GLU A 171 21.35 2.37 -40.47
N ALA A 172 21.96 3.19 -41.34
CA ALA A 172 21.61 3.26 -42.76
C ALA A 172 21.88 1.92 -43.48
N ALA A 173 23.00 1.27 -43.18
CA ALA A 173 23.34 -0.04 -43.75
C ALA A 173 22.34 -1.13 -43.31
N ARG A 174 21.92 -1.13 -42.04
CA ARG A 174 20.86 -2.04 -41.57
C ARG A 174 19.54 -1.81 -42.29
N LYS A 175 19.13 -0.55 -42.42
CA LYS A 175 17.89 -0.20 -43.12
C LYS A 175 17.93 -0.62 -44.59
N ALA A 176 19.06 -0.42 -45.27
CA ALA A 176 19.25 -0.86 -46.65
C ALA A 176 19.17 -2.39 -46.78
N ALA A 177 19.72 -3.14 -45.82
CA ALA A 177 19.61 -4.61 -45.80
C ALA A 177 18.17 -5.08 -45.58
N ASP A 178 17.43 -4.42 -44.67
CA ASP A 178 16.01 -4.73 -44.42
C ASP A 178 15.15 -4.43 -45.66
N ASP A 179 15.42 -3.32 -46.37
CA ASP A 179 14.72 -2.97 -47.62
C ASP A 179 15.01 -3.99 -48.74
N MET A 180 16.26 -4.46 -48.85
CA MET A 180 16.63 -5.53 -49.78
C MET A 180 15.90 -6.84 -49.46
N LEU A 181 15.79 -7.20 -48.18
CA LEU A 181 15.05 -8.39 -47.74
C LEU A 181 13.56 -8.29 -48.09
N LEU A 182 12.95 -7.14 -47.82
CA LEU A 182 11.55 -6.87 -48.16
C LEU A 182 11.30 -6.95 -49.67
N GLN A 183 12.25 -6.46 -50.48
CA GLN A 183 12.15 -6.57 -51.93
C GLN A 183 12.23 -8.03 -52.39
N ALA A 184 13.19 -8.80 -51.88
CA ALA A 184 13.33 -10.22 -52.20
C ALA A 184 12.06 -11.03 -51.84
N LEU A 185 11.44 -10.73 -50.70
CA LEU A 185 10.18 -11.37 -50.30
C LEU A 185 9.02 -11.07 -51.26
N ARG A 186 8.95 -9.83 -51.79
CA ARG A 186 7.94 -9.46 -52.79
C ARG A 186 8.17 -10.21 -54.10
N ASP A 187 9.42 -10.31 -54.54
CA ASP A 187 9.78 -11.01 -55.77
C ASP A 187 9.46 -12.51 -55.65
N CYS A 188 9.81 -13.16 -54.53
CA CYS A 188 9.45 -14.55 -54.27
C CYS A 188 7.93 -14.78 -54.25
N ARG A 189 7.16 -13.82 -53.73
CA ARG A 189 5.69 -13.91 -53.75
C ARG A 189 5.15 -13.90 -55.18
N MET A 190 5.62 -12.97 -56.01
CA MET A 190 5.23 -12.87 -57.43
C MET A 190 5.60 -14.15 -58.20
N GLU A 191 6.77 -14.72 -57.93
CA GLU A 191 7.23 -15.96 -58.53
C GLU A 191 6.36 -17.16 -58.10
N SER A 192 6.02 -17.25 -56.81
CA SER A 192 5.09 -18.28 -56.32
C SER A 192 3.70 -18.18 -56.98
N GLU A 193 3.18 -16.96 -57.16
CA GLU A 193 1.91 -16.74 -57.88
C GLU A 193 2.00 -17.19 -59.34
N LEU A 194 3.14 -16.98 -60.01
CA LEU A 194 3.39 -17.45 -61.38
C LEU A 194 3.45 -18.98 -61.45
N ILE A 195 4.19 -19.61 -60.53
CA ILE A 195 4.32 -21.07 -60.44
C ILE A 195 2.94 -21.71 -60.24
N ASN A 196 2.14 -21.18 -59.30
CA ASN A 196 0.78 -21.67 -59.05
C ASN A 196 -0.12 -21.61 -60.30
N ARG A 197 -0.01 -20.54 -61.10
CA ARG A 197 -0.77 -20.41 -62.35
C ARG A 197 -0.33 -21.44 -63.39
N LEU A 198 0.98 -21.63 -63.56
CA LEU A 198 1.52 -22.61 -64.50
C LEU A 198 1.17 -24.04 -64.09
N GLU A 199 1.20 -24.33 -62.79
CA GLU A 199 0.80 -25.64 -62.25
C GLU A 199 -0.69 -25.90 -62.44
N ALA A 200 -1.56 -24.92 -62.18
CA ALA A 200 -2.99 -25.03 -62.45
C ALA A 200 -3.28 -25.30 -63.94
N GLN A 201 -2.58 -24.62 -64.85
CA GLN A 201 -2.70 -24.85 -66.29
C GLN A 201 -2.25 -26.27 -66.68
N ARG A 202 -1.16 -26.77 -66.08
CA ARG A 202 -0.69 -28.15 -66.31
C ARG A 202 -1.72 -29.17 -65.82
N ILE A 203 -2.30 -28.97 -64.64
CA ILE A 203 -3.33 -29.86 -64.07
C ILE A 203 -4.57 -29.88 -64.98
N GLU A 204 -4.98 -28.72 -65.50
CA GLU A 204 -6.12 -28.64 -66.44
C GLU A 204 -5.84 -29.38 -67.76
N GLN A 205 -4.65 -29.22 -68.33
CA GLN A 205 -4.24 -29.96 -69.53
C GLN A 205 -4.18 -31.47 -69.30
N GLU A 206 -3.68 -31.91 -68.15
CA GLU A 206 -3.66 -33.33 -67.77
C GLU A 206 -5.08 -33.87 -67.58
N ARG A 207 -5.99 -33.10 -66.97
CA ARG A 207 -7.40 -33.47 -66.82
C ARG A 207 -8.10 -33.63 -68.17
N LEU A 208 -7.90 -32.68 -69.09
CA LEU A 208 -8.44 -32.77 -70.46
C LEU A 208 -7.85 -33.98 -71.21
N ALA A 209 -6.57 -34.28 -71.04
CA ALA A 209 -5.96 -35.47 -71.63
C ALA A 209 -6.57 -36.77 -71.06
N GLN A 210 -6.77 -36.87 -69.75
CA GLN A 210 -7.45 -38.02 -69.13
C GLN A 210 -8.92 -38.13 -69.57
N GLU A 211 -9.63 -37.01 -69.70
CA GLU A 211 -11.02 -36.94 -70.20
C GLU A 211 -11.13 -37.40 -71.66
N THR A 212 -10.15 -37.07 -72.51
CA THR A 212 -10.07 -37.59 -73.89
C THR A 212 -9.76 -39.09 -73.97
N VAL A 213 -9.01 -39.64 -73.01
CA VAL A 213 -8.70 -41.08 -72.93
C VAL A 213 -9.90 -41.89 -72.44
N LEU A 214 -10.73 -41.34 -71.55
CA LEU A 214 -11.95 -41.98 -71.04
C LEU A 214 -13.10 -42.06 -72.06
N LEU A 215 -13.03 -41.34 -73.18
CA LEU A 215 -14.07 -41.32 -74.22
C LEU A 215 -13.95 -42.44 -75.27
N ILE A 216 -13.02 -43.40 -75.11
CA ILE A 216 -12.76 -44.49 -76.07
C ILE A 216 -13.24 -45.87 -75.60
N GLU A 217 -13.78 -46.04 -74.38
CA GLU A 217 -14.25 -47.36 -73.94
C GLU A 217 -15.58 -47.27 -73.16
N TYR A 218 -16.64 -47.73 -73.82
CA TYR A 218 -17.89 -48.19 -73.19
C TYR A 218 -18.20 -49.56 -73.80
N PRO A 219 -18.68 -50.54 -73.01
CA PRO A 219 -20.12 -50.61 -72.80
C PRO A 219 -20.60 -51.00 -71.38
N GLU A 220 -21.78 -50.45 -71.08
CA GLU A 220 -22.98 -50.93 -70.37
C GLU A 220 -22.93 -52.27 -69.58
N ASP A 221 -23.49 -52.30 -68.35
CA ASP A 221 -24.87 -52.77 -68.10
C ASP A 221 -25.28 -52.86 -66.59
N VAL A 222 -26.56 -52.56 -66.34
CA VAL A 222 -27.49 -53.01 -65.27
C VAL A 222 -27.13 -53.00 -63.77
N GLY A 223 -28.03 -52.38 -62.97
CA GLY A 223 -28.64 -53.11 -61.84
C GLY A 223 -28.95 -52.38 -60.52
N SER A 224 -30.21 -51.92 -60.42
CA SER A 224 -31.16 -52.26 -59.33
C SER A 224 -31.12 -51.64 -57.90
N SER A 225 -32.35 -51.49 -57.37
CA SER A 225 -32.80 -51.50 -55.94
C SER A 225 -32.86 -50.15 -55.19
N SER A 226 -34.02 -49.47 -55.10
CA SER A 226 -35.11 -49.63 -54.11
C SER A 226 -34.72 -49.34 -52.64
N ASP A 227 -35.27 -48.26 -52.04
CA ASP A 227 -36.30 -48.31 -50.96
C ASP A 227 -36.45 -46.93 -50.25
N LYS A 228 -37.59 -46.79 -49.58
CA LYS A 228 -38.29 -45.61 -49.06
C LYS A 228 -37.70 -45.01 -47.78
N GLY A 229 -37.98 -43.72 -47.54
CA GLY A 229 -38.27 -43.26 -46.17
C GLY A 229 -37.88 -41.83 -45.78
N LYS A 230 -38.91 -40.98 -45.61
CA LYS A 230 -39.24 -40.31 -44.34
C LYS A 230 -38.33 -39.19 -43.78
N ALA A 231 -38.81 -37.96 -44.00
CA ALA A 231 -38.91 -36.80 -43.09
C ALA A 231 -37.64 -36.02 -42.67
N PRO A 232 -37.77 -34.69 -42.48
CA PRO A 232 -36.66 -33.74 -42.37
C PRO A 232 -36.18 -33.57 -40.92
N MET A 233 -34.87 -33.66 -40.70
CA MET A 233 -34.19 -33.27 -39.45
C MET A 233 -32.94 -32.43 -39.78
N GLU A 234 -33.11 -31.34 -40.52
CA GLU A 234 -32.10 -30.30 -40.69
C GLU A 234 -32.31 -29.21 -39.63
N SER A 235 -31.55 -29.24 -38.53
CA SER A 235 -31.15 -28.02 -37.80
C SER A 235 -30.13 -28.26 -36.68
N ASP A 236 -29.91 -29.51 -36.26
CA ASP A 236 -29.02 -29.80 -35.12
C ASP A 236 -27.61 -30.29 -35.54
N VAL A 237 -27.45 -30.84 -36.75
CA VAL A 237 -26.14 -31.27 -37.28
C VAL A 237 -25.23 -30.07 -37.58
N ASP A 238 -25.79 -28.99 -38.15
CA ASP A 238 -25.02 -27.78 -38.45
C ASP A 238 -24.57 -27.04 -37.18
N LYS A 239 -25.41 -27.03 -36.13
CA LYS A 239 -25.04 -26.45 -34.83
C LYS A 239 -23.92 -27.23 -34.15
N LEU A 240 -23.91 -28.56 -34.29
CA LEU A 240 -22.85 -29.41 -33.75
C LEU A 240 -21.51 -29.14 -34.45
N LYS A 241 -21.55 -28.96 -35.77
CA LYS A 241 -20.38 -28.67 -36.59
C LYS A 241 -19.78 -27.28 -36.28
N VAL A 242 -20.63 -26.28 -36.09
CA VAL A 242 -20.22 -24.93 -35.65
C VAL A 242 -19.60 -24.98 -34.25
N LEU A 243 -20.16 -25.78 -33.34
CA LEU A 243 -19.61 -25.96 -32.00
C LEU A 243 -18.25 -26.67 -32.03
N GLU A 244 -18.08 -27.69 -32.86
CA GLU A 244 -16.81 -28.40 -33.05
C GLU A 244 -15.71 -27.49 -33.60
N GLU A 245 -16.04 -26.66 -34.59
CA GLU A 245 -15.12 -25.65 -35.15
C GLU A 245 -14.76 -24.59 -34.11
N ALA A 246 -15.73 -24.11 -33.32
CA ALA A 246 -15.48 -23.16 -32.24
C ALA A 246 -14.56 -23.75 -31.15
N ILE A 247 -14.75 -25.02 -30.78
CA ILE A 247 -13.86 -25.72 -29.84
C ILE A 247 -12.47 -25.88 -30.45
N GLY A 248 -12.36 -26.18 -31.74
CA GLY A 248 -11.09 -26.27 -32.46
C GLY A 248 -10.32 -24.95 -32.44
N ALA A 249 -10.98 -23.84 -32.78
CA ALA A 249 -10.42 -22.50 -32.74
C ALA A 249 -9.97 -22.13 -31.31
N GLN A 250 -10.81 -22.39 -30.31
CA GLN A 250 -10.48 -22.12 -28.90
C GLN A 250 -9.24 -22.89 -28.45
N ARG A 251 -9.09 -24.16 -28.85
CA ARG A 251 -7.90 -24.97 -28.52
C ARG A 251 -6.65 -24.43 -29.18
N SER A 252 -6.73 -23.97 -30.43
CA SER A 252 -5.62 -23.32 -31.13
C SER A 252 -5.18 -22.04 -30.42
N ASP A 253 -6.14 -21.19 -30.01
CA ASP A 253 -5.84 -19.96 -29.29
C ASP A 253 -5.18 -20.24 -27.93
N HIS A 254 -5.66 -21.25 -27.19
CA HIS A 254 -5.02 -21.67 -25.95
C HIS A 254 -3.60 -22.20 -26.17
N GLN A 255 -3.33 -22.91 -27.27
CA GLN A 255 -1.99 -23.39 -27.60
C GLN A 255 -1.04 -22.22 -27.92
N VAL A 256 -1.50 -21.22 -28.67
CA VAL A 256 -0.73 -20.00 -28.93
C VAL A 256 -0.48 -19.26 -27.62
N LEU A 257 -1.49 -19.13 -26.75
CA LEU A 257 -1.33 -18.45 -25.47
C LEU A 257 -0.32 -19.18 -24.57
N ALA A 258 -0.35 -20.51 -24.51
CA ALA A 258 0.63 -21.31 -23.78
C ALA A 258 2.06 -21.02 -24.26
N SER A 259 2.30 -21.03 -25.57
CA SER A 259 3.62 -20.69 -26.14
C SER A 259 4.09 -19.27 -25.80
N LYS A 260 3.16 -18.31 -25.69
CA LYS A 260 3.46 -16.94 -25.25
C LYS A 260 3.78 -16.87 -23.77
N VAL A 261 3.10 -17.67 -22.94
CA VAL A 261 3.39 -17.79 -21.51
C VAL A 261 4.78 -18.38 -21.30
N ASP A 262 5.15 -19.45 -22.01
CA ASP A 262 6.50 -20.03 -21.95
C ASP A 262 7.58 -19.02 -22.41
N SER A 263 7.28 -18.24 -23.45
CA SER A 263 8.17 -17.15 -23.89
C SER A 263 8.28 -16.02 -22.88
N LEU A 264 7.24 -15.75 -22.09
CA LEU A 264 7.27 -14.75 -21.03
C LEU A 264 8.06 -15.25 -19.82
N ASP A 265 7.85 -16.51 -19.44
CA ASP A 265 8.55 -17.18 -18.34
C ASP A 265 10.07 -17.16 -18.56
N SER A 266 10.53 -17.58 -19.74
CA SER A 266 11.94 -17.51 -20.13
C SER A 266 12.53 -16.08 -20.13
N LYS A 267 11.74 -15.04 -20.43
CA LYS A 267 12.18 -13.65 -20.33
C LYS A 267 12.27 -13.17 -18.88
N VAL A 268 11.37 -13.63 -18.03
CA VAL A 268 11.40 -13.34 -16.59
C VAL A 268 12.63 -13.98 -15.94
N ASP A 269 12.97 -15.21 -16.32
CA ASP A 269 14.19 -15.88 -15.86
C ASP A 269 15.47 -15.18 -16.33
N ASP A 270 15.54 -14.73 -17.59
CA ASP A 270 16.67 -13.94 -18.09
C ASP A 270 16.80 -12.61 -17.34
N LEU A 271 15.67 -11.98 -17.00
CA LEU A 271 15.65 -10.75 -16.22
C LEU A 271 16.14 -10.96 -14.79
N HIS A 272 15.70 -12.04 -14.12
CA HIS A 272 16.21 -12.41 -12.79
C HIS A 272 17.73 -12.65 -12.83
N THR A 273 18.21 -13.37 -13.85
CA THR A 273 19.65 -13.62 -14.04
C THR A 273 20.44 -12.31 -14.18
N LYS A 274 19.90 -11.32 -14.92
CA LYS A 274 20.51 -9.98 -15.04
C LYS A 274 20.50 -9.22 -13.73
N PHE A 275 19.42 -9.30 -12.95
CA PHE A 275 19.37 -8.70 -11.62
C PHE A 275 20.41 -9.30 -10.67
N ASP A 276 20.58 -10.63 -10.68
CA ASP A 276 21.60 -11.29 -9.87
C ASP A 276 23.02 -10.83 -10.27
N GLN A 277 23.29 -10.67 -11.56
CA GLN A 277 24.57 -10.11 -12.04
C GLN A 277 24.80 -8.68 -11.53
N ILE A 278 23.77 -7.84 -11.53
CA ILE A 278 23.85 -6.47 -10.99
C ILE A 278 24.12 -6.51 -9.48
N ILE A 279 23.42 -7.35 -8.72
CA ILE A 279 23.63 -7.51 -7.28
C ILE A 279 25.08 -7.94 -7.00
N VAL A 280 25.62 -8.89 -7.78
CA VAL A 280 27.01 -9.32 -7.66
C VAL A 280 27.99 -8.19 -7.97
N LEU A 281 27.73 -7.36 -8.98
CA LEU A 281 28.55 -6.19 -9.30
C LEU A 281 28.52 -5.13 -8.19
N LEU A 282 27.35 -4.89 -7.59
CA LEU A 282 27.18 -3.95 -6.48
C LEU A 282 27.73 -4.46 -5.14
N SER A 283 27.87 -5.79 -5.00
CA SER A 283 28.41 -6.43 -3.79
C SER A 283 29.94 -6.60 -3.83
N LYS A 284 30.60 -6.23 -4.93
CA LYS A 284 32.06 -6.18 -4.98
C LYS A 284 32.54 -4.89 -4.29
N PRO A 285 33.41 -4.99 -3.26
CA PRO A 285 33.96 -3.84 -2.54
C PRO A 285 34.88 -2.98 -3.40
#